data_AF-A0A4U6R417-F1
#
_entry.id   AF-A0A4U6R417-F1
#
_cell.length_a   1.000
_cell.length_b   1.000
_cell.length_c   1.000
_cell.angle_alpha   90.00
_cell.angle_beta   90.00
_cell.angle_gamma   90.00
#
_symmetry.space_group_name_H-M   'P 1'
#
loop_
_entity.id
_entity.type
_entity.pdbx_description
1 polymer ?
#
loop_
_entity_poly.entity_id
_entity_poly.type
_entity_poly.pdbx_seq_one_letter_code
_entity_poly.pdbx_strand_id
1 'polypeptide(L)'
;MDYGDSVQKVLLRKIQKAEQDLLQLKLDYCRFIFGLTHRSRVECDGKSYIVRSVDVDSMERQEDGSFSRPAITGAPADAPETAEAQDMGTGWTLEDSAVRTSMSRSSDKRV
;
A
#
# COMPACT_ATOMS: atom_id res chain seq x y z
N MET A 1 -39.02 25.65 1.79
CA MET A 1 -37.84 24.96 2.34
C MET A 1 -38.28 23.54 2.61
N ASP A 2 -37.84 22.58 1.79
CA ASP A 2 -38.11 21.18 2.06
C ASP A 2 -37.07 20.68 3.06
N TYR A 3 -37.49 20.51 4.31
CA TYR A 3 -36.62 20.06 5.39
C TYR A 3 -36.00 18.70 5.06
N GLY A 4 -36.74 17.82 4.37
CA GLY A 4 -36.26 16.52 3.90
C GLY A 4 -35.06 16.64 2.97
N ASP A 5 -35.14 17.51 1.97
CA ASP A 5 -34.04 17.77 1.02
C ASP A 5 -32.79 18.31 1.71
N SER A 6 -32.96 19.15 2.72
CA SER A 6 -31.84 19.76 3.45
C SER A 6 -31.10 18.72 4.31
N VAL A 7 -31.84 17.86 5.01
CA VAL A 7 -31.27 16.80 5.87
C VAL A 7 -30.60 15.72 5.02
N GLN A 8 -31.23 15.28 3.93
CA GLN A 8 -30.66 14.29 3.02
C GLN A 8 -29.30 14.75 2.47
N LYS A 9 -29.20 16.00 2.02
CA LYS A 9 -27.93 16.56 1.51
C LYS A 9 -26.84 16.59 2.58
N VAL A 10 -27.17 16.90 3.83
CA VAL A 10 -26.20 16.86 4.94
C VAL A 10 -25.73 15.44 5.21
N LEU A 11 -26.66 14.47 5.24
CA LEU A 11 -26.31 13.06 5.46
C LEU A 11 -25.41 12.52 4.35
N LEU A 12 -25.71 12.79 3.08
CA LEU A 12 -24.87 12.39 1.96
C LEU A 12 -23.45 12.95 2.06
N ARG A 13 -23.30 14.23 2.42
CA ARG A 13 -21.97 14.85 2.63
C ARG A 13 -21.20 14.19 3.77
N LYS A 14 -21.88 13.81 4.86
CA LYS A 14 -21.25 13.13 6.00
C LYS A 14 -20.79 11.72 5.64
N ILE A 15 -21.61 10.99 4.88
CA ILE A 15 -21.26 9.65 4.37
C ILE A 15 -20.04 9.75 3.46
N GLN A 16 -20.05 10.64 2.46
CA GLN A 16 -18.92 10.84 1.56
C GLN A 16 -17.63 11.22 2.30
N LYS A 17 -17.74 12.08 3.33
CA LYS A 17 -16.59 12.42 4.17
C LYS A 17 -16.07 11.20 4.94
N ALA A 18 -16.95 10.41 5.55
CA ALA A 18 -16.57 9.21 6.28
C ALA A 18 -15.93 8.15 5.36
N GLU A 19 -16.43 7.99 4.13
CA GLU A 19 -15.86 7.10 3.12
C GLU A 19 -14.44 7.53 2.71
N GLN A 20 -14.23 8.83 2.48
CA GLN A 20 -12.90 9.39 2.19
C GLN A 20 -11.93 9.22 3.38
N ASP A 21 -12.40 9.53 4.59
CA ASP A 21 -11.61 9.40 5.82
C ASP A 21 -11.23 7.91 6.03
N LEU A 22 -12.13 6.96 5.74
CA LEU A 22 -11.86 5.52 5.82
C LEU A 22 -10.86 5.05 4.76
N LEU A 23 -10.99 5.51 3.51
CA LEU A 23 -10.05 5.18 2.43
C LEU A 23 -8.63 5.63 2.79
N GLN A 24 -8.48 6.84 3.33
CA GLN A 24 -7.20 7.35 3.79
C GLN A 24 -6.61 6.49 4.92
N LEU A 25 -7.43 6.10 5.90
CA LEU A 25 -6.99 5.24 7.00
C LEU A 25 -6.55 3.85 6.52
N LYS A 26 -7.22 3.27 5.52
CA LYS A 26 -6.78 2.00 4.91
C LYS A 26 -5.43 2.14 4.21
N LEU A 27 -5.20 3.24 3.48
CA LEU A 27 -3.90 3.52 2.85
C LEU A 27 -2.79 3.71 3.90
N ASP A 28 -3.08 4.42 4.99
CA ASP A 28 -2.14 4.58 6.10
C ASP A 28 -1.85 3.23 6.77
N TYR A 29 -2.86 2.38 6.96
CA TYR A 29 -2.68 1.01 7.45
C TYR A 29 -1.74 0.22 6.53
N CYS A 30 -1.93 0.30 5.20
CA CYS A 30 -1.02 -0.33 4.24
C CYS A 30 0.41 0.17 4.38
N ARG A 31 0.59 1.48 4.56
CA ARG A 31 1.89 2.11 4.73
C ARG A 31 2.57 1.70 6.03
N PHE A 32 1.87 1.72 7.15
CA PHE A 32 2.50 1.56 8.47
C PHE A 32 2.57 0.11 8.94
N ILE A 33 1.58 -0.71 8.59
CA ILE A 33 1.51 -2.11 9.02
C ILE A 33 2.16 -3.02 7.99
N PHE A 34 1.91 -2.77 6.70
CA PHE A 34 2.51 -3.58 5.64
C PHE A 34 3.74 -2.96 4.99
N GLY A 35 4.17 -1.75 5.37
CA GLY A 35 5.29 -1.05 4.73
C GLY A 35 5.06 -0.69 3.25
N LEU A 36 3.81 -0.80 2.78
CA LEU A 36 3.46 -0.66 1.37
C LEU A 36 3.24 0.82 1.05
N THR A 37 4.12 1.36 0.21
CA THR A 37 4.05 2.73 -0.27
C THR A 37 3.97 2.75 -1.80
N HIS A 38 3.65 3.92 -2.34
CA HIS A 38 3.72 4.12 -3.78
C HIS A 38 5.16 3.86 -4.25
N ARG A 39 5.33 2.96 -5.22
CA ARG A 39 6.64 2.48 -5.72
C ARG A 39 7.47 1.64 -4.73
N SER A 40 6.85 1.07 -3.69
CA SER A 40 7.51 0.01 -2.92
C SER A 40 7.92 -1.13 -3.85
N ARG A 41 9.06 -1.75 -3.56
CA ARG A 41 9.50 -2.94 -4.28
C ARG A 41 8.97 -4.17 -3.55
N VAL A 42 8.40 -5.07 -4.32
CA VAL A 42 7.74 -6.29 -3.82
C VAL A 42 8.17 -7.48 -4.67
N GLU A 43 8.32 -8.62 -4.03
CA GLU A 43 8.55 -9.89 -4.71
C GLU A 43 7.23 -10.66 -4.85
N CYS A 44 6.96 -11.16 -6.05
CA CYS A 44 5.85 -12.08 -6.35
C CYS A 44 6.36 -13.15 -7.30
N ASP A 45 6.12 -14.42 -6.99
CA ASP A 45 6.58 -15.58 -7.78
C ASP A 45 8.08 -15.54 -8.13
N GLY A 46 8.92 -15.08 -7.20
CA GLY A 46 10.38 -14.99 -7.39
C GLY A 46 10.84 -13.85 -8.31
N LYS A 47 9.96 -12.91 -8.66
CA LYS A 47 10.27 -11.73 -9.47
C LYS A 47 10.00 -10.44 -8.72
N SER A 48 10.84 -9.45 -8.95
CA SER A 48 10.72 -8.12 -8.37
C SER A 48 9.79 -7.22 -9.18
N TYR A 49 8.86 -6.56 -8.50
CA TYR A 49 7.93 -5.60 -9.06
C TYR A 49 7.94 -4.31 -8.26
N ILE A 50 7.57 -3.21 -8.92
CA ILE A 50 7.35 -1.90 -8.32
C ILE A 50 5.84 -1.67 -8.26
N VAL A 51 5.33 -1.43 -7.07
CA VAL A 51 3.90 -1.17 -6.81
C VAL A 51 3.46 0.11 -7.55
N ARG A 52 2.39 -0.01 -8.34
CA ARG A 52 1.74 1.10 -9.04
C ARG A 52 0.41 1.48 -8.43
N SER A 53 -0.40 0.50 -8.01
CA SER A 53 -1.65 0.76 -7.31
C SER A 53 -1.88 -0.24 -6.18
N VAL A 54 -2.67 0.20 -5.21
CA VAL A 54 -3.11 -0.60 -4.07
C VAL A 54 -4.62 -0.58 -4.05
N ASP A 55 -5.23 -1.76 -4.10
CA ASP A 55 -6.67 -1.91 -3.97
C ASP A 55 -7.03 -2.11 -2.49
N VAL A 56 -7.42 -1.03 -1.82
CA VAL A 56 -7.81 -1.04 -0.41
C VAL A 56 -9.20 -1.64 -0.17
N ASP A 57 -10.00 -1.81 -1.22
CA ASP A 57 -11.34 -2.39 -1.08
C ASP A 57 -11.30 -3.92 -1.07
N SER A 58 -10.23 -4.51 -1.63
CA SER A 58 -9.92 -5.94 -1.47
C SER A 58 -9.53 -6.36 -0.03
N MET A 59 -9.28 -5.40 0.87
CA MET A 59 -8.90 -5.69 2.25
C MET A 59 -10.10 -6.15 3.08
N GLU A 60 -9.97 -7.30 3.73
CA GLU A 60 -10.99 -7.89 4.58
C GLU A 60 -10.64 -7.68 6.05
N ARG A 61 -11.63 -7.25 6.84
CA ARG A 61 -11.48 -7.10 8.29
C ARG A 61 -11.52 -8.47 8.96
N GLN A 62 -10.48 -8.78 9.70
CA GLN A 62 -10.33 -10.03 10.44
C GLN A 62 -11.02 -9.97 11.81
N GLU A 63 -11.15 -11.13 12.46
CA GLU A 63 -11.81 -11.27 13.76
C GLU A 63 -11.11 -10.50 14.88
N ASP A 64 -9.78 -10.37 14.81
CA ASP A 64 -8.96 -9.60 15.74
C ASP A 64 -9.02 -8.08 15.49
N GLY A 65 -9.76 -7.66 14.47
CA GLY A 65 -9.91 -6.27 14.07
C GLY A 65 -8.80 -5.75 13.15
N SER A 66 -7.82 -6.57 12.79
CA SER A 66 -6.82 -6.27 11.75
C SER A 66 -7.43 -6.33 10.35
N PHE A 67 -6.70 -5.86 9.36
CA PHE A 67 -7.06 -6.02 7.94
C PHE A 67 -6.12 -7.01 7.25
N SER A 68 -6.64 -7.75 6.28
CA SER A 68 -5.85 -8.58 5.37
C SER A 68 -4.99 -7.73 4.43
N ARG A 69 -4.04 -8.38 3.74
CA ARG A 69 -3.20 -7.72 2.74
C ARG A 69 -4.06 -7.24 1.56
N PRO A 70 -3.83 -6.03 1.04
CA PRO A 70 -4.49 -5.58 -0.17
C PRO A 70 -3.98 -6.31 -1.41
N ALA A 71 -4.85 -6.43 -2.40
CA ALA A 71 -4.45 -6.68 -3.78
C ALA A 71 -3.67 -5.48 -4.31
N ILE A 72 -2.63 -5.74 -5.10
CA ILE A 72 -1.81 -4.70 -5.71
C ILE A 72 -1.63 -4.95 -7.18
N THR A 73 -1.39 -3.87 -7.91
CA THR A 73 -0.84 -3.96 -9.27
C THR A 73 0.55 -3.35 -9.29
N GLY A 74 1.43 -3.93 -10.09
CA GLY A 74 2.83 -3.51 -10.19
C GLY A 74 3.40 -3.70 -11.59
N ALA A 75 4.51 -3.03 -11.86
CA ALA A 75 5.30 -3.24 -13.07
C ALA A 75 6.62 -3.92 -12.71
N PRO A 76 7.20 -4.78 -13.57
CA PRO A 76 8.50 -5.37 -13.33
C PRO A 76 9.56 -4.33 -12.96
N ALA A 77 10.40 -4.63 -11.97
CA ALA A 77 11.39 -3.69 -11.45
C ALA A 77 12.49 -3.34 -12.46
N ASP A 78 12.69 -4.17 -13.49
CA ASP A 78 13.69 -3.96 -14.55
C ASP A 78 13.28 -2.88 -15.56
N ALA A 79 11.97 -2.67 -15.76
CA ALA A 79 11.42 -1.69 -16.70
C ALA A 79 10.13 -1.04 -16.16
N PRO A 80 10.21 -0.33 -15.04
CA PRO A 80 9.03 0.09 -14.27
C PRO A 80 8.20 1.19 -14.93
N GLU A 81 8.72 1.88 -15.95
CA GLU A 81 8.01 2.98 -16.63
C GLU A 81 7.32 2.53 -17.93
N THR A 82 7.91 1.58 -18.65
CA THR A 82 7.44 1.12 -19.96
C THR A 82 6.55 -0.11 -19.91
N ALA A 83 6.59 -0.89 -18.83
CA ALA A 83 5.79 -2.10 -18.70
C ALA A 83 4.33 -1.82 -18.27
N GLU A 84 3.41 -2.65 -18.77
CA GLU A 84 2.03 -2.67 -18.31
C GLU A 84 1.93 -3.09 -16.84
N ALA A 85 0.96 -2.54 -16.12
CA ALA A 85 0.71 -2.94 -14.75
C ALA A 85 0.10 -4.35 -14.74
N GLN A 86 0.75 -5.25 -14.02
CA GLN A 86 0.29 -6.62 -13.80
C GLN A 86 -0.41 -6.71 -12.44
N ASP A 87 -1.52 -7.44 -12.40
CA ASP A 87 -2.17 -7.82 -11.15
C ASP A 87 -1.34 -8.89 -10.42
N MET A 88 -1.05 -8.64 -9.15
CA MET A 88 -0.26 -9.52 -8.29
C MET A 88 -1.08 -10.08 -7.13
N GLY A 89 -2.35 -9.69 -6.99
CA GLY A 89 -3.20 -10.08 -5.89
C GLY A 89 -2.55 -9.79 -4.52
N THR A 90 -2.69 -10.72 -3.58
CA THR A 90 -2.24 -10.58 -2.18
C THR A 90 -0.98 -11.39 -1.85
N GLY A 91 -0.42 -12.12 -2.83
CA GLY A 91 0.71 -13.05 -2.66
C GLY A 91 2.09 -12.40 -2.60
N TRP A 92 2.15 -11.07 -2.62
CA TRP A 92 3.39 -10.33 -2.63
C TRP A 92 4.07 -10.29 -1.25
N THR A 93 5.38 -10.13 -1.25
CA THR A 93 6.19 -9.83 -0.07
C THR A 93 6.99 -8.57 -0.29
N LEU A 94 7.16 -7.74 0.73
CA LEU A 94 8.03 -6.57 0.59
C LEU A 94 9.48 -7.01 0.44
N GLU A 95 10.17 -6.45 -0.54
CA GLU A 95 11.62 -6.52 -0.56
C GLU A 95 12.17 -5.56 0.49
N ASP A 96 12.96 -6.10 1.40
CA ASP A 96 13.56 -5.34 2.48
C ASP A 96 14.50 -4.28 1.87
N SER A 97 14.26 -3.00 2.14
CA SER A 97 15.16 -1.92 1.72
C SER A 97 16.39 -1.87 2.62
N ALA A 98 17.12 -2.97 2.69
CA ALA A 98 18.35 -3.09 3.48
C ALA A 98 19.54 -2.46 2.75
N VAL A 99 19.43 -1.23 2.23
CA VAL A 99 20.61 -0.46 1.79
C VAL A 99 20.38 1.05 1.94
N ARG A 100 20.45 1.59 3.16
CA ARG A 100 21.06 2.90 3.44
C ARG A 100 21.70 2.91 4.84
N THR A 101 23.04 2.88 4.87
CA THR A 101 23.94 3.08 6.05
C THR A 101 24.14 1.82 6.92
N SER A 102 25.26 1.09 6.89
CA SER A 102 26.65 1.54 6.98
C SER A 102 27.62 0.53 6.33
N MET A 103 28.14 0.88 5.14
CA MET A 103 29.51 0.54 4.79
C MET A 103 30.40 1.65 5.35
N SER A 104 30.92 1.48 6.56
CA SER A 104 32.15 2.17 7.00
C SER A 104 33.20 1.12 7.31
N ARG A 105 33.93 0.78 6.24
CA ARG A 105 35.34 0.35 6.17
C ARG A 105 35.82 -0.76 7.10
N SER A 106 36.11 -1.88 6.44
CA SER A 106 37.33 -2.70 6.56
C SER A 106 38.41 -2.22 7.51
N SER A 107 38.85 -3.19 8.32
CA SER A 107 40.25 -3.54 8.55
C SER A 107 41.17 -2.46 9.10
N ASP A 108 41.50 -2.57 10.39
CA ASP A 108 42.91 -2.49 10.75
C ASP A 108 43.27 -3.54 11.81
N LYS A 109 44.34 -4.29 11.54
CA LYS A 109 44.87 -5.41 12.28
C LYS A 109 46.37 -5.16 12.37
N ARG A 110 46.87 -4.97 13.60
CA ARG A 110 48.29 -4.84 14.01
C ARG A 110 48.95 -3.51 13.65
N VAL A 111 49.54 -2.81 14.63
CA VAL A 111 50.85 -3.12 15.25
C VAL A 111 50.78 -2.81 16.73
#